data_AF-A0A3Q2YD82-F1
#
_entry.id   AF-A0A3Q2YD82-F1
#
_cell.length_a   1.000
_cell.length_b   1.000
_cell.length_c   1.000
_cell.angle_alpha   90.00
_cell.angle_beta   90.00
_cell.angle_gamma   90.00
#
_symmetry.space_group_name_H-M   'P 1'
#
loop_
_entity.id
_entity.type
_entity.pdbx_description
1 polymer ?
#
loop_
_entity_poly.entity_id
_entity_poly.type
_entity_poly.pdbx_seq_one_letter_code
_entity_poly.pdbx_strand_id
1 'polypeptide(L)'
;RQKTDGMELNFQQNMSDAMAVLPKLSTGLDVNVRFSAVTDFEYTPECIVFDLLDIPLYHGWLVDPQVPEMVAAVGKLSYNQLVEKIIDYKHSADSTQVAEGNVHTPSMKQI
;
A
#
# COMPACT_ATOMS: atom_id res chain seq x y z
N ARG A 1 -4.43 23.96 -26.72
CA ARG A 1 -5.11 24.76 -25.67
C ARG A 1 -5.96 23.90 -24.71
N GLN A 2 -6.59 22.80 -25.13
CA GLN A 2 -7.37 21.95 -24.20
C GLN A 2 -6.58 21.08 -23.19
N LYS A 3 -5.29 20.79 -23.42
CA LYS A 3 -4.48 19.95 -22.51
C LYS A 3 -3.91 20.68 -21.29
N THR A 4 -3.76 22.01 -21.36
CA THR A 4 -3.21 22.83 -20.28
C THR A 4 -4.23 22.97 -19.15
N ASP A 5 -5.50 23.22 -19.47
CA ASP A 5 -6.54 23.49 -18.47
C ASP A 5 -6.82 22.26 -17.58
N GLY A 6 -6.79 21.04 -18.14
CA GLY A 6 -6.95 19.81 -17.36
C GLY A 6 -5.76 19.49 -16.45
N MET A 7 -4.56 19.91 -16.84
CA MET A 7 -3.34 19.75 -16.04
C MET A 7 -3.30 20.74 -14.87
N GLU A 8 -3.80 21.95 -15.10
CA GLU A 8 -3.93 23.01 -14.10
C GLU A 8 -5.00 22.67 -13.04
N LEU A 9 -6.13 22.08 -13.46
CA LEU A 9 -7.16 21.56 -12.54
C LEU A 9 -6.65 20.41 -11.68
N ASN A 10 -5.88 19.47 -12.25
CA ASN A 10 -5.28 18.38 -11.48
C ASN A 10 -4.32 18.94 -10.43
N PHE A 11 -3.48 19.91 -10.78
CA PHE A 11 -2.56 20.54 -9.83
C PHE A 11 -3.29 21.28 -8.70
N GLN A 12 -4.35 22.04 -9.02
CA GLN A 12 -5.15 22.73 -8.01
C GLN A 12 -5.84 21.74 -7.05
N GLN A 13 -6.37 20.65 -7.59
CA GLN A 13 -6.97 19.59 -6.79
C GLN A 13 -5.93 18.93 -5.88
N ASN A 14 -4.75 18.61 -6.42
CA ASN A 14 -3.68 18.00 -5.64
C ASN A 14 -3.23 18.92 -4.49
N MET A 15 -3.14 20.23 -4.74
CA MET A 15 -2.78 21.22 -3.73
C MET A 15 -3.85 21.36 -2.64
N SER A 16 -5.13 21.32 -3.03
CA SER A 16 -6.26 21.32 -2.09
C SER A 16 -6.24 20.07 -1.19
N ASP A 17 -6.03 18.91 -1.80
CA ASP A 17 -5.95 17.62 -1.09
C ASP A 17 -4.77 17.62 -0.11
N ALA A 18 -3.60 18.12 -0.56
CA ALA A 18 -2.44 18.25 0.31
C ALA A 18 -2.71 19.14 1.53
N MET A 19 -3.32 20.32 1.34
CA MET A 19 -3.65 21.21 2.45
C MET A 19 -4.64 20.59 3.45
N ALA A 20 -5.59 19.78 2.98
CA ALA A 20 -6.52 19.07 3.83
C ALA A 20 -5.85 17.96 4.66
N VAL A 21 -4.75 17.40 4.17
CA VAL A 21 -4.08 16.25 4.76
C VAL A 21 -2.88 16.63 5.63
N LEU A 22 -2.28 17.81 5.44
CA LEU A 22 -1.19 18.32 6.28
C LEU A 22 -1.43 18.18 7.80
N PRO A 23 -2.63 18.48 8.35
CA PRO A 23 -2.88 18.27 9.77
C PRO A 23 -2.85 16.80 10.19
N LYS A 24 -3.30 15.88 9.32
CA LYS A 24 -3.32 14.44 9.63
C LYS A 24 -1.91 13.85 9.70
N LEU A 25 -0.96 14.37 8.92
CA LEU A 25 0.44 13.97 9.00
C LEU A 25 1.03 14.16 10.41
N SER A 26 0.52 15.12 11.18
CA SER A 26 0.96 15.34 12.57
C SER A 26 0.45 14.28 13.55
N THR A 27 -0.61 13.55 13.17
CA THR A 27 -1.25 12.52 14.00
C THR A 27 -0.94 11.08 13.57
N GLY A 28 -0.25 10.91 12.44
CA GLY A 28 0.06 9.62 11.84
C GLY A 28 -0.42 9.52 10.39
N LEU A 29 0.36 8.84 9.55
CA LEU A 29 0.09 8.63 8.13
C LEU A 29 -0.37 7.19 7.92
N ASP A 30 -1.59 6.99 7.41
CA ASP A 30 -2.04 5.66 6.99
C ASP A 30 -1.56 5.37 5.57
N VAL A 31 -0.70 4.35 5.43
CA VAL A 31 -0.18 3.89 4.14
C VAL A 31 -0.53 2.43 3.92
N ASN A 32 -0.95 2.12 2.71
CA ASN A 32 -1.16 0.75 2.29
C ASN A 32 -0.10 0.38 1.25
N VAL A 33 0.85 -0.48 1.64
CA VAL A 33 1.98 -0.88 0.78
C VAL A 33 1.58 -2.00 -0.18
N ARG A 34 2.31 -2.12 -1.30
CA ARG A 34 2.33 -3.34 -2.12
C ARG A 34 3.72 -3.96 -2.03
N PHE A 35 3.80 -5.28 -2.16
CA PHE A 35 5.04 -6.00 -1.91
C PHE A 35 5.96 -6.11 -3.14
N SER A 36 5.61 -5.44 -4.23
CA SER A 36 6.27 -5.55 -5.54
C SER A 36 7.52 -4.69 -5.70
N ALA A 37 7.58 -3.50 -5.10
CA ALA A 37 8.73 -2.61 -5.15
C ALA A 37 8.78 -1.69 -3.93
N VAL A 38 9.95 -1.12 -3.63
CA VAL A 38 10.15 -0.27 -2.44
C VAL A 38 9.36 1.04 -2.48
N THR A 39 8.86 1.45 -3.65
CA THR A 39 8.08 2.66 -3.89
C THR A 39 6.60 2.37 -4.08
N ASP A 40 6.17 1.10 -3.96
CA ASP A 40 4.82 0.74 -4.35
C ASP A 40 3.85 0.89 -3.17
N PHE A 41 3.03 1.93 -3.25
CA PHE A 41 1.93 2.17 -2.33
C PHE A 41 0.60 2.19 -3.08
N GLU A 42 -0.49 1.99 -2.35
CA GLU A 42 -1.80 2.39 -2.81
C GLU A 42 -1.89 3.92 -2.78
N TYR A 43 -2.48 4.50 -3.83
CA TYR A 43 -2.61 5.94 -3.92
C TYR A 43 -3.61 6.42 -2.88
N THR A 44 -3.13 7.15 -1.89
CA THR A 44 -3.94 7.84 -0.89
C THR A 44 -3.77 9.35 -1.02
N PRO A 45 -4.77 10.16 -0.64
CA PRO A 45 -4.64 11.61 -0.59
C PRO A 45 -3.45 12.07 0.25
N GLU A 46 -3.04 11.29 1.25
CA GLU A 46 -1.90 11.60 2.09
C GLU A 46 -0.55 11.47 1.37
N CYS A 47 -0.42 10.54 0.43
CA CYS A 47 0.80 10.38 -0.38
C CYS A 47 1.06 11.58 -1.29
N ILE A 48 0.01 12.31 -1.68
CA ILE A 48 0.11 13.46 -2.60
C ILE A 48 0.98 14.59 -2.04
N VAL A 49 1.05 14.71 -0.71
CA VAL A 49 1.86 15.72 -0.04
C VAL A 49 3.35 15.46 -0.30
N PHE A 50 3.75 14.20 -0.29
CA PHE A 50 5.11 13.78 -0.55
C PHE A 50 5.50 13.99 -2.01
N ASP A 51 4.58 13.68 -2.94
CA ASP A 51 4.76 13.95 -4.37
C ASP A 51 4.91 15.45 -4.65
N LEU A 52 4.10 16.31 -4.00
CA LEU A 52 4.17 17.77 -4.16
C LEU A 52 5.42 18.39 -3.53
N LEU A 53 5.94 17.79 -2.46
CA LEU A 53 7.17 18.24 -1.80
C LEU A 53 8.44 17.67 -2.44
N ASP A 54 8.31 16.83 -3.48
CA ASP A 54 9.41 16.10 -4.11
C ASP A 54 10.20 15.24 -3.10
N ILE A 55 9.47 14.64 -2.14
CA ILE A 55 10.02 13.76 -1.10
C ILE A 55 9.61 12.32 -1.45
N PRO A 56 10.54 11.45 -1.88
CA PRO A 56 10.20 10.08 -2.21
C PRO A 56 9.88 9.26 -0.95
N LEU A 57 8.78 8.50 -0.99
CA LEU A 57 8.40 7.53 0.02
C LEU A 57 8.93 6.14 -0.32
N TYR A 58 9.47 5.45 0.70
CA TYR A 58 9.99 4.10 0.55
C TYR A 58 9.52 3.18 1.68
N HIS A 59 9.35 1.89 1.37
CA HIS A 59 9.14 0.83 2.34
C HIS A 59 10.04 -0.38 2.04
N GLY A 60 10.38 -1.16 3.08
CA GLY A 60 11.20 -2.37 2.97
C GLY A 60 10.41 -3.67 2.90
N TRP A 61 9.08 -3.57 2.84
CA TRP A 61 8.21 -4.75 2.89
C TRP A 61 8.04 -5.36 1.49
N LEU A 62 9.04 -6.14 1.08
CA LEU A 62 9.06 -6.83 -0.20
C LEU A 62 8.86 -8.33 -0.02
N VAL A 63 8.30 -8.98 -1.03
CA VAL A 63 8.29 -10.44 -1.11
C VAL A 63 9.67 -10.93 -1.54
N ASP A 64 10.15 -12.00 -0.91
CA ASP A 64 11.42 -12.62 -1.30
C ASP A 64 11.26 -13.32 -2.67
N PRO A 65 11.97 -12.88 -3.72
CA PRO A 65 11.87 -13.50 -5.04
C PRO A 65 12.40 -14.94 -5.08
N GLN A 66 13.15 -15.39 -4.06
CA GLN A 66 13.64 -16.76 -3.96
C GLN A 66 12.55 -17.76 -3.56
N VAL A 67 11.36 -17.27 -3.18
CA VAL A 67 10.22 -18.11 -2.77
C VAL A 67 9.06 -17.88 -3.75
N PRO A 68 9.03 -18.59 -4.91
CA PRO A 68 8.04 -18.35 -5.97
C PRO A 68 6.59 -18.52 -5.51
N GLU A 69 6.35 -19.39 -4.54
CA GLU A 69 5.06 -19.61 -3.93
C GLU A 69 4.55 -18.36 -3.19
N MET A 70 5.40 -17.71 -2.40
CA MET A 70 5.06 -16.46 -1.72
C MET A 70 4.82 -15.33 -2.74
N VAL A 71 5.63 -15.26 -3.80
CA VAL A 71 5.44 -14.30 -4.90
C VAL A 71 4.08 -14.52 -5.59
N ALA A 72 3.70 -15.77 -5.84
CA ALA A 72 2.41 -16.11 -6.45
C ALA A 72 1.23 -15.86 -5.51
N ALA A 73 1.38 -16.16 -4.21
CA ALA A 73 0.36 -15.97 -3.20
C ALA A 73 0.07 -14.48 -2.95
N VAL A 74 1.12 -13.66 -2.89
CA VAL A 74 1.01 -12.20 -2.66
C VAL A 74 0.67 -11.45 -3.95
N GLY A 75 1.29 -11.81 -5.08
CA GLY A 75 1.03 -11.19 -6.38
C GLY A 75 1.20 -9.67 -6.36
N LYS A 76 0.16 -8.95 -6.82
CA LYS A 76 0.09 -7.47 -6.85
C LYS A 76 -0.83 -6.88 -5.76
N LEU A 77 -1.15 -7.67 -4.75
CA LEU A 77 -2.06 -7.26 -3.69
C LEU A 77 -1.40 -6.19 -2.82
N SER A 78 -2.20 -5.22 -2.38
CA SER A 78 -1.81 -4.35 -1.27
C SER A 78 -1.94 -5.10 0.06
N TYR A 79 -1.36 -4.55 1.12
CA TYR A 79 -1.43 -5.16 2.46
C TYR A 79 -2.88 -5.44 2.87
N ASN A 80 -3.79 -4.47 2.73
CA ASN A 80 -5.20 -4.66 3.10
C ASN A 80 -5.85 -5.81 2.31
N GLN A 81 -5.60 -5.87 1.00
CA GLN A 81 -6.12 -6.94 0.13
C GLN A 81 -5.54 -8.31 0.50
N LEU A 82 -4.26 -8.34 0.89
CA LEU A 82 -3.61 -9.59 1.32
C LEU A 82 -4.21 -10.09 2.64
N VAL A 83 -4.49 -9.19 3.59
CA VAL A 83 -5.14 -9.54 4.86
C VAL A 83 -6.54 -10.10 4.62
N GLU A 84 -7.34 -9.44 3.77
CA GLU A 84 -8.67 -9.95 3.37
C GLU A 84 -8.57 -11.36 2.77
N LYS A 85 -7.64 -11.56 1.83
CA LYS A 85 -7.38 -12.88 1.22
C LYS A 85 -7.02 -13.95 2.25
N ILE A 86 -6.23 -13.61 3.27
CA ILE A 86 -5.86 -14.53 4.35
C ILE A 86 -7.07 -14.88 5.22
N ILE A 87 -7.94 -13.90 5.52
CA ILE A 87 -9.17 -14.13 6.29
C ILE A 87 -10.10 -15.06 5.50
N ASP A 88 -10.31 -14.78 4.22
CA ASP A 88 -11.13 -15.61 3.34
C ASP A 88 -10.59 -17.05 3.28
N TYR A 89 -9.28 -17.21 3.10
CA TYR A 89 -8.64 -18.53 3.07
C TYR A 89 -8.82 -19.32 4.37
N LYS A 90 -8.77 -18.64 5.53
CA LYS A 90 -9.00 -19.26 6.85
C LYS A 90 -10.46 -19.63 7.09
N HIS A 91 -11.39 -18.84 6.56
CA HIS A 91 -12.84 -19.09 6.69
C HIS A 91 -13.36 -20.09 5.65
N SER A 92 -12.71 -20.19 4.48
CA SER A 92 -12.92 -21.28 3.54
C SER A 92 -12.25 -22.54 4.08
N ALA A 93 -12.91 -23.23 5.00
CA ALA A 93 -12.52 -24.56 5.42
C ALA A 93 -12.69 -25.57 4.27
N ASP A 94 -11.78 -25.53 3.29
CA ASP A 94 -11.43 -26.71 2.53
C ASP A 94 -10.59 -27.58 3.46
N SER A 95 -11.13 -28.74 3.83
CA SER A 95 -10.66 -29.58 4.94
C SER A 95 -9.37 -30.35 4.62
N THR A 96 -8.60 -29.90 3.64
CA THR A 96 -7.47 -30.64 3.07
C THR A 96 -6.35 -29.69 2.66
N GLN A 97 -5.64 -29.14 3.66
CA GLN A 97 -4.19 -28.87 3.65
C GLN A 97 -3.77 -28.19 4.96
N VAL A 98 -3.65 -29.01 6.00
CA VAL A 98 -3.07 -28.65 7.30
C VAL A 98 -1.54 -28.81 7.23
N ALA A 99 -0.83 -27.94 6.53
CA ALA A 99 0.64 -27.97 6.61
C ALA A 99 1.36 -26.66 6.24
N GLU A 100 0.79 -25.47 6.44
CA GLU A 100 1.56 -24.23 6.11
C GLU A 100 1.19 -22.99 6.94
N GLY A 101 0.60 -23.20 8.13
CA GLY A 101 0.17 -22.12 9.03
C GLY A 101 1.27 -21.48 9.90
N ASN A 102 2.55 -21.67 9.59
CA ASN A 102 3.65 -21.38 10.53
C ASN A 102 4.73 -20.44 9.99
N VAL A 103 4.38 -19.40 9.22
CA VAL A 103 5.33 -18.34 8.86
C VAL A 103 4.82 -16.97 9.31
N HIS A 104 5.26 -16.61 10.51
CA HIS A 104 5.69 -15.27 10.92
C HIS A 104 4.77 -14.10 10.54
N THR A 105 3.80 -13.78 11.39
CA THR A 105 3.19 -12.45 11.45
C THR A 105 4.25 -11.43 11.91
N PRO A 106 4.71 -10.49 11.08
CA PRO A 106 5.59 -9.43 11.53
C PRO A 106 4.76 -8.43 12.35
N SER A 107 5.20 -8.21 13.58
CA SER A 107 4.55 -7.30 14.52
C SER A 107 4.49 -5.87 13.96
N MET A 108 3.28 -5.32 14.02
CA MET A 108 2.85 -3.97 13.73
C MET A 108 3.80 -2.92 14.35
N LYS A 109 4.44 -2.09 13.51
CA LYS A 109 5.01 -0.82 13.96
C LYS A 109 4.21 0.30 13.31
N GLN A 110 3.40 0.97 14.11
CA GLN A 110 2.90 2.30 13.80
C GLN A 110 4.12 3.22 13.65
N ILE A 111 4.19 3.93 12.53
CA ILE A 111 5.09 5.08 12.34
C ILE A 111 4.27 6.32 12.68
#